data_AF-A0A3A6MV60-F1
#
_entry.id   AF-A0A3A6MV60-F1
#
_cell.length_a   1.000
_cell.length_b   1.000
_cell.length_c   1.000
_cell.angle_alpha   90.00
_cell.angle_beta   90.00
_cell.angle_gamma   90.00
#
_symmetry.space_group_name_H-M   'P 1'
#
loop_
_entity.id
_entity.type
_entity.pdbx_description
1 polymer ?
#
loop_
_entity_poly.entity_id
_entity_poly.type
_entity_poly.pdbx_seq_one_letter_code
_entity_poly.pdbx_strand_id
1 'polypeptide(L)'
;MKNIEVPQKTLEILTSRLAMIEQELKAVKLQIRNLYTVGEKEIMVHTVRWVAPLAEVERAGGVVTPLELSWFCRKYGKNPKGVAGYFTGARPSMRSTGEDQRSITEDGIARIRQIELEYGEDWLARIPLDQVGDPEVDPDSIIYI
;
A
#
# COMPACT_ATOMS: atom_id res chain seq x y z
N MET A 1 -25.28 -8.57 50.16
CA MET A 1 -24.37 -9.23 49.20
C MET A 1 -23.28 -9.92 50.00
N LYS A 2 -23.00 -11.21 49.79
CA LYS A 2 -21.87 -11.87 50.44
C LYS A 2 -20.58 -11.33 49.82
N ASN A 3 -19.69 -10.75 50.63
CA ASN A 3 -18.34 -10.46 50.19
C ASN A 3 -17.64 -11.80 49.93
N ILE A 4 -17.32 -12.06 48.67
CA ILE A 4 -16.47 -13.18 48.30
C ILE A 4 -15.05 -12.68 48.52
N GLU A 5 -14.47 -13.05 49.67
CA GLU A 5 -13.06 -12.82 49.93
C GLU A 5 -12.25 -13.81 49.10
N VAL A 6 -11.56 -13.29 48.08
CA VAL A 6 -10.60 -14.07 47.31
C VAL A 6 -9.31 -14.14 48.12
N PRO A 7 -8.80 -15.33 48.46
CA PRO A 7 -7.57 -15.46 49.22
C PRO A 7 -6.41 -14.74 48.52
N GLN A 8 -5.58 -14.05 49.29
CA GLN A 8 -4.42 -13.32 48.76
C GLN A 8 -3.52 -14.20 47.87
N LYS A 9 -3.31 -15.45 48.28
CA LYS A 9 -2.57 -16.46 47.50
C LYS A 9 -3.18 -16.75 46.13
N THR A 10 -4.51 -16.71 46.03
CA THR A 10 -5.22 -16.88 44.75
C THR A 10 -5.01 -15.66 43.85
N LEU A 11 -5.04 -14.45 44.40
CA LEU A 11 -4.75 -13.23 43.65
C LEU A 11 -3.30 -13.21 43.13
N GLU A 12 -2.33 -13.62 43.95
CA GLU A 12 -0.92 -13.71 43.55
C GLU A 12 -0.72 -14.68 42.37
N ILE A 13 -1.34 -15.88 42.45
CA ILE A 13 -1.29 -16.87 41.36
C ILE A 13 -1.92 -16.32 40.07
N LEU A 14 -3.05 -15.61 40.18
CA LEU A 14 -3.73 -15.03 39.02
C LEU A 14 -2.89 -13.92 38.38
N THR A 15 -2.27 -13.05 39.16
CA THR A 15 -1.38 -12.00 38.66
C THR A 15 -0.15 -12.58 37.96
N SER A 16 0.48 -13.62 38.53
CA SER A 16 1.60 -14.30 37.87
C SER A 16 1.20 -14.94 36.54
N ARG A 17 0.02 -15.58 36.49
CA ARG A 17 -0.52 -16.15 35.24
C ARG A 17 -0.82 -15.08 34.20
N LEU A 18 -1.36 -13.93 34.61
CA LEU A 18 -1.63 -12.81 33.72
C LEU A 18 -0.33 -12.29 33.09
N ALA A 19 0.72 -12.12 33.90
CA ALA A 19 2.03 -11.69 33.42
C ALA A 19 2.65 -12.68 32.42
N MET A 20 2.47 -13.98 32.63
CA MET A 20 2.91 -15.00 31.66
C MET A 20 2.14 -14.89 30.34
N ILE A 21 0.81 -14.77 30.39
CA ILE A 21 -0.03 -14.61 29.20
C ILE A 21 0.38 -13.35 28.42
N GLU A 22 0.67 -12.25 29.11
CA GLU A 22 1.15 -11.01 28.47
C GLU A 22 2.50 -11.20 27.78
N GLN A 23 3.42 -11.97 28.37
CA GLN A 23 4.71 -12.28 27.76
C GLN A 23 4.55 -13.19 26.53
N GLU A 24 3.75 -14.25 26.64
CA GLU A 24 3.44 -15.14 25.53
C GLU A 24 2.75 -14.40 24.38
N LEU A 25 1.81 -13.50 24.69
CA LEU A 25 1.15 -12.66 23.69
C LEU A 25 2.14 -11.72 22.99
N LYS A 26 3.10 -11.14 23.72
CA LYS A 26 4.18 -10.33 23.11
C LYS A 26 5.05 -11.18 22.18
N ALA A 27 5.39 -12.40 22.58
CA ALA A 27 6.16 -13.32 21.75
C ALA A 27 5.41 -13.73 20.48
N VAL A 28 4.13 -14.08 20.59
CA VAL A 28 3.27 -14.40 19.44
C VAL A 28 3.10 -13.19 18.52
N LYS A 29 2.90 -11.98 19.06
CA LYS A 29 2.89 -10.74 18.25
C LYS A 29 4.20 -10.51 17.53
N LEU A 30 5.34 -10.82 18.15
CA LEU A 30 6.65 -10.74 17.51
C LEU A 30 6.83 -11.82 16.44
N GLN A 31 6.35 -13.04 16.67
CA GLN A 31 6.39 -14.13 15.69
C GLN A 31 5.49 -13.84 14.50
N ILE A 32 4.25 -13.37 14.72
CA ILE A 32 3.36 -12.87 13.67
C ILE A 32 4.07 -11.75 12.92
N ARG A 33 4.57 -10.73 13.62
CA ARG A 33 5.35 -9.66 13.00
C ARG A 33 6.48 -10.25 12.15
N ASN A 34 7.29 -11.17 12.65
CA ASN A 34 8.41 -11.77 11.92
C ASN A 34 7.97 -12.68 10.75
N LEU A 35 6.79 -13.29 10.84
CA LEU A 35 6.18 -14.05 9.74
C LEU A 35 5.70 -13.12 8.61
N TYR A 36 5.27 -11.90 8.93
CA TYR A 36 4.82 -10.89 7.95
C TYR A 36 5.94 -9.88 7.53
N THR A 37 6.93 -9.61 8.36
CA THR A 37 7.97 -8.57 8.13
C THR A 37 9.17 -9.02 7.29
N VAL A 38 9.26 -10.28 6.90
CA VAL A 38 10.25 -10.69 5.88
C VAL A 38 9.77 -10.31 4.46
N GLY A 39 8.50 -9.91 4.29
CA GLY A 39 7.92 -9.64 2.96
C GLY A 39 7.01 -8.43 2.80
N GLU A 40 6.53 -7.78 3.86
CA GLU A 40 5.59 -6.65 3.71
C GLU A 40 6.21 -5.32 4.12
N LYS A 41 6.37 -4.42 3.15
CA LYS A 41 6.81 -3.03 3.37
C LYS A 41 5.62 -2.09 3.41
N GLU A 42 5.69 -1.11 4.30
CA GLU A 42 4.68 -0.06 4.41
C GLU A 42 4.75 0.87 3.19
N ILE A 43 3.61 1.06 2.51
CA ILE A 43 3.46 2.03 1.42
C ILE A 43 2.17 2.82 1.65
N MET A 44 2.21 4.12 1.37
CA MET A 44 1.00 4.95 1.44
C MET A 44 0.07 4.67 0.26
N VAL A 45 -1.23 4.65 0.51
CA VAL A 45 -2.27 4.45 -0.51
C VAL A 45 -2.14 5.48 -1.63
N HIS A 46 -1.85 6.74 -1.31
CA HIS A 46 -1.65 7.77 -2.33
C HIS A 46 -0.46 7.45 -3.24
N THR A 47 0.63 6.88 -2.71
CA THR A 47 1.82 6.52 -3.49
C THR A 47 1.47 5.44 -4.50
N VAL A 48 0.74 4.41 -4.07
CA VAL A 48 0.23 3.38 -4.97
C VAL A 48 -0.68 3.98 -6.05
N ARG A 49 -1.69 4.77 -5.64
CA ARG A 49 -2.60 5.47 -6.54
C ARG A 49 -1.87 6.28 -7.61
N TRP A 50 -0.71 6.84 -7.27
CA TRP A 50 0.10 7.64 -8.19
C TRP A 50 1.00 6.82 -9.10
N VAL A 51 1.68 5.79 -8.59
CA VAL A 51 2.73 5.08 -9.37
C VAL A 51 2.19 3.84 -10.07
N ALA A 52 1.24 3.12 -9.49
CA ALA A 52 0.73 1.87 -10.08
C ALA A 52 0.13 2.06 -11.48
N PRO A 53 -0.64 3.13 -11.78
CA PRO A 53 -1.10 3.39 -13.14
C PRO A 53 0.06 3.61 -14.14
N LEU A 54 1.17 4.22 -13.72
CA LEU A 54 2.34 4.42 -14.59
C LEU A 54 3.03 3.08 -14.89
N ALA A 55 3.13 2.21 -13.90
CA ALA A 55 3.71 0.87 -14.06
C ALA A 55 2.87 -0.01 -15.01
N GLU A 56 1.52 0.12 -15.00
CA GLU A 56 0.69 -0.54 -16.01
C GLU A 56 0.94 0.00 -17.42
N VAL A 57 1.14 1.32 -17.56
CA VAL A 57 1.50 1.91 -18.86
C VAL A 57 2.85 1.38 -19.35
N GLU A 58 3.86 1.30 -18.49
CA GLU A 58 5.16 0.69 -18.85
C GLU A 58 4.98 -0.77 -19.29
N ARG A 59 4.22 -1.58 -18.53
CA ARG A 59 3.89 -2.97 -18.88
C ARG A 59 3.13 -3.10 -20.20
N ALA A 60 2.31 -2.11 -20.56
CA ALA A 60 1.61 -2.04 -21.83
C ALA A 60 2.50 -1.59 -23.02
N GLY A 61 3.81 -1.41 -22.81
CA GLY A 61 4.74 -0.97 -23.85
C GLY A 61 5.02 0.53 -23.85
N GLY A 62 4.63 1.25 -22.80
CA GLY A 62 4.98 2.65 -22.58
C GLY A 62 4.08 3.67 -23.30
N VAL A 63 3.12 3.23 -24.10
CA VAL A 63 2.18 4.10 -24.83
C VAL A 63 0.77 3.52 -24.70
N VAL A 64 -0.19 4.36 -24.33
CA VAL A 64 -1.59 3.99 -24.14
C VAL A 64 -2.55 5.06 -24.66
N THR A 65 -3.80 4.67 -24.88
CA THR A 65 -4.90 5.60 -25.13
C THR A 65 -5.34 6.31 -23.83
N PRO A 66 -6.05 7.45 -23.92
CA PRO A 66 -6.66 8.09 -22.76
C PRO A 66 -7.64 7.19 -21.99
N LEU A 67 -8.33 6.29 -22.70
CA LEU A 67 -9.28 5.35 -22.11
C LEU A 67 -8.57 4.29 -21.27
N GLU A 68 -7.51 3.68 -21.80
CA GLU A 68 -6.68 2.71 -21.06
C GLU A 68 -6.04 3.34 -19.82
N LEU A 69 -5.49 4.55 -19.94
CA LEU A 69 -4.94 5.27 -18.79
C LEU A 69 -6.02 5.51 -17.72
N SER A 70 -7.23 5.88 -18.13
CA SER A 70 -8.37 6.06 -17.22
C SER A 70 -8.74 4.76 -16.51
N TRP A 71 -8.71 3.62 -17.20
CA TRP A 71 -8.94 2.31 -16.59
C TRP A 71 -7.86 1.95 -15.58
N PHE A 72 -6.59 2.16 -15.89
CA PHE A 72 -5.50 1.93 -14.93
C PHE A 72 -5.62 2.82 -13.70
N CYS A 73 -5.97 4.10 -13.87
CA CYS A 73 -6.21 4.97 -12.73
C CYS A 73 -7.34 4.46 -11.83
N ARG A 74 -8.48 4.07 -12.42
CA ARG A 74 -9.62 3.52 -11.68
C ARG A 74 -9.30 2.22 -10.96
N LYS A 75 -8.53 1.32 -11.59
CA LYS A 75 -8.10 0.04 -10.99
C LYS A 75 -7.44 0.24 -9.64
N TYR A 76 -6.66 1.32 -9.48
CA TYR A 76 -5.96 1.64 -8.25
C TYR A 76 -6.63 2.77 -7.44
N GLY A 77 -7.88 3.13 -7.70
CA GLY A 77 -8.61 4.14 -6.92
C GLY A 77 -8.18 5.59 -7.18
N LYS A 78 -7.39 5.86 -8.22
CA LYS A 78 -7.06 7.23 -8.64
C LYS A 78 -8.19 7.79 -9.50
N ASN A 79 -8.75 8.93 -9.09
CA ASN A 79 -9.75 9.64 -9.89
C ASN A 79 -9.15 10.09 -11.23
N PRO A 80 -9.77 9.77 -12.39
CA PRO A 80 -9.30 10.22 -13.70
C PRO A 80 -9.20 11.74 -13.85
N LYS A 81 -9.95 12.54 -13.08
CA LYS A 81 -9.78 14.01 -13.07
C LYS A 81 -8.43 14.44 -12.49
N GLY A 82 -7.82 13.62 -11.62
CA GLY A 82 -6.53 13.86 -10.99
C GLY A 82 -5.31 13.38 -11.81
N VAL A 83 -5.51 12.99 -13.08
CA VAL A 83 -4.41 12.54 -13.96
C VAL A 83 -3.63 13.69 -14.60
N ALA A 84 -4.14 14.92 -14.54
CA ALA A 84 -3.46 16.09 -15.06
C ALA A 84 -2.03 16.22 -14.52
N GLY A 85 -1.80 15.84 -13.25
CA GLY A 85 -0.48 15.86 -12.62
C GLY A 85 0.56 14.94 -13.27
N TYR A 86 0.16 13.95 -14.10
CA TYR A 86 1.12 13.18 -14.90
C TYR A 86 1.72 14.00 -16.04
N PHE A 87 0.99 14.98 -16.56
CA PHE A 87 1.34 15.74 -17.76
C PHE A 87 1.89 17.14 -17.46
N THR A 88 1.74 17.60 -16.22
CA THR A 88 2.12 18.95 -15.80
C THR A 88 3.39 18.95 -14.94
N GLY A 89 4.08 20.10 -14.89
CA GLY A 89 5.29 20.31 -14.10
C GLY A 89 6.56 20.29 -14.94
N ALA A 90 7.70 20.58 -14.30
CA ALA A 90 9.00 20.64 -14.99
C ALA A 90 9.50 19.27 -15.46
N ARG A 91 9.08 18.20 -14.78
CA ARG A 91 9.43 16.79 -15.04
C ARG A 91 8.15 15.93 -15.03
N PRO A 92 7.34 16.02 -16.10
CA PRO A 92 6.09 15.29 -16.18
C PRO A 92 6.37 13.80 -16.37
N SER A 93 5.57 12.93 -15.74
CA SER A 93 5.70 11.47 -15.86
C SER A 93 5.13 10.91 -17.16
N MET A 94 4.30 11.69 -17.86
CA MET A 94 3.69 11.32 -19.13
C MET A 94 3.64 12.53 -20.08
N ARG A 95 3.53 12.26 -21.37
CA ARG A 95 3.32 13.27 -22.43
C ARG A 95 2.18 12.85 -23.35
N SER A 96 1.54 13.84 -23.96
CA SER A 96 0.62 13.61 -25.08
C SER A 96 1.46 13.56 -26.36
N THR A 97 1.50 12.41 -27.04
CA THR A 97 2.22 12.23 -28.31
C THR A 97 1.31 12.37 -29.53
N GLY A 98 0.01 12.61 -29.30
CA GLY A 98 -1.03 12.88 -30.29
C GLY A 98 -2.36 13.14 -29.58
N GLU A 99 -3.45 13.28 -30.32
CA GLU A 99 -4.79 13.45 -29.73
C GLU A 99 -5.18 12.19 -28.92
N ASP A 100 -4.87 11.01 -29.44
CA ASP A 100 -5.31 9.72 -28.89
C ASP A 100 -4.21 8.89 -28.21
N GLN A 101 -3.03 9.47 -27.99
CA GLN A 101 -1.91 8.74 -27.38
C GLN A 101 -1.30 9.49 -26.19
N ARG A 102 -0.97 8.72 -25.15
CA ARG A 102 -0.26 9.15 -23.95
C ARG A 102 0.94 8.22 -23.79
N SER A 103 2.14 8.80 -23.73
CA SER A 103 3.37 8.04 -23.54
C SER A 103 3.97 8.31 -22.16
N ILE A 104 4.55 7.31 -21.54
CA ILE A 104 5.37 7.50 -20.34
C ILE A 104 6.68 8.20 -20.70
N THR A 105 7.19 9.05 -19.82
CA THR A 105 8.49 9.73 -19.98
C THR A 105 9.58 8.98 -19.22
N GLU A 106 10.84 9.36 -19.45
CA GLU A 106 11.98 8.90 -18.65
C GLU A 106 11.80 9.23 -17.16
N ASP A 107 11.27 10.40 -16.81
CA ASP A 107 10.94 10.75 -15.43
C ASP A 107 9.83 9.86 -14.84
N GLY A 108 8.85 9.45 -15.65
CA GLY A 108 7.82 8.48 -15.26
C GLY A 108 8.42 7.11 -14.97
N ILE A 109 9.29 6.63 -15.84
CA ILE A 109 10.03 5.37 -15.67
C ILE A 109 10.91 5.42 -14.42
N ALA A 110 11.65 6.51 -14.20
CA ALA A 110 12.49 6.68 -13.03
C ALA A 110 11.70 6.56 -11.71
N ARG A 111 10.47 7.08 -11.65
CA ARG A 111 9.58 6.93 -10.49
C ARG A 111 9.17 5.47 -10.25
N ILE A 112 8.88 4.73 -11.33
CA ILE A 112 8.56 3.29 -11.21
C ILE A 112 9.78 2.53 -10.69
N ARG A 113 10.96 2.77 -11.26
CA ARG A 113 12.22 2.13 -10.85
C ARG A 113 12.57 2.42 -9.39
N GLN A 114 12.24 3.62 -8.89
CA GLN A 114 12.41 3.93 -7.47
C GLN A 114 11.52 3.06 -6.58
N ILE A 115 10.25 2.86 -6.95
CA ILE A 115 9.36 1.94 -6.24
C ILE A 115 9.83 0.49 -6.36
N GLU A 116 10.28 0.05 -7.53
CA GLU A 116 10.82 -1.31 -7.69
C GLU A 116 12.10 -1.54 -6.89
N LEU A 117 12.96 -0.53 -6.74
CA LEU A 117 14.16 -0.62 -5.90
C LEU A 117 13.77 -0.76 -4.42
N GLU A 118 12.74 -0.04 -4.00
CA GLU A 118 12.31 -0.02 -2.61
C GLU A 118 11.44 -1.22 -2.25
N TYR A 119 10.55 -1.66 -3.12
CA TYR A 119 9.54 -2.69 -2.86
C TYR A 119 9.77 -3.97 -3.67
N GLY A 120 10.78 -4.06 -4.53
CA GLY A 120 10.99 -5.21 -5.42
C GLY A 120 10.18 -5.10 -6.72
N GLU A 121 10.65 -5.76 -7.78
CA GLU A 121 10.03 -5.71 -9.12
C GLU A 121 8.60 -6.28 -9.16
N ASP A 122 8.26 -7.15 -8.22
CA ASP A 122 6.95 -7.80 -8.08
C ASP A 122 5.94 -6.97 -7.27
N TRP A 123 6.31 -5.78 -6.76
CA TRP A 123 5.48 -4.94 -5.89
C TRP A 123 4.05 -4.74 -6.42
N LEU A 124 3.89 -4.52 -7.73
CA LEU A 124 2.60 -4.27 -8.36
C LEU A 124 1.64 -5.46 -8.24
N ALA A 125 2.17 -6.68 -8.16
CA ALA A 125 1.37 -7.90 -8.00
C ALA A 125 0.91 -8.15 -6.55
N ARG A 126 1.56 -7.51 -5.58
CA ARG A 126 1.26 -7.64 -4.14
C ARG A 126 0.22 -6.63 -3.64
N ILE A 127 -0.21 -5.68 -4.49
CA ILE A 127 -1.13 -4.62 -4.10
C ILE A 127 -2.52 -5.17 -3.79
N PRO A 128 -3.06 -4.94 -2.57
CA PRO A 128 -4.44 -5.30 -2.23
C PRO A 128 -5.42 -4.34 -2.92
N LEU A 129 -5.92 -4.74 -4.09
CA LEU A 129 -6.82 -3.90 -4.90
C LEU A 129 -8.15 -3.59 -4.22
N ASP A 130 -8.61 -4.45 -3.31
CA ASP A 130 -9.78 -4.23 -2.47
C ASP A 130 -9.61 -3.04 -1.52
N GLN A 131 -8.39 -2.75 -1.09
CA GLN A 131 -8.08 -1.59 -0.25
C GLN A 131 -7.77 -0.35 -1.10
N VAL A 132 -6.89 -0.49 -2.10
CA VAL A 132 -6.41 0.69 -2.83
C VAL A 132 -7.43 1.20 -3.86
N GLY A 133 -8.18 0.27 -4.46
CA GLY A 133 -9.22 0.57 -5.44
C GLY A 133 -10.46 1.24 -4.86
N ASP A 134 -10.70 1.12 -3.55
CA ASP A 134 -11.87 1.70 -2.89
C ASP A 134 -11.71 3.22 -2.71
N PRO A 135 -12.55 4.06 -3.36
CA PRO A 135 -12.45 5.51 -3.25
C PRO A 135 -12.70 6.05 -1.83
N GLU A 136 -13.32 5.28 -0.94
CA GLU A 136 -13.57 5.68 0.46
C GLU A 136 -12.36 5.50 1.37
N VAL A 137 -11.33 4.75 0.92
CA VAL A 137 -10.08 4.61 1.68
C VAL A 137 -9.27 5.90 1.62
N ASP A 138 -8.93 6.40 2.82
CA ASP A 138 -8.12 7.60 3.01
C ASP A 138 -6.77 7.47 2.28
N PRO A 139 -6.46 8.38 1.33
CA PRO A 139 -5.19 8.38 0.60
C PRO A 139 -3.93 8.40 1.49
N ASP A 140 -4.02 8.94 2.70
CA ASP A 140 -2.90 9.02 3.64
C ASP A 140 -2.77 7.77 4.53
N SER A 141 -3.63 6.76 4.32
CA SER A 141 -3.51 5.45 4.96
C SER A 141 -2.28 4.69 4.48
N ILE A 142 -1.73 3.88 5.38
CA ILE A 142 -0.65 2.94 5.08
C ILE A 142 -1.25 1.56 4.80
N ILE A 143 -0.77 0.92 3.74
CA ILE A 143 -0.99 -0.50 3.47
C ILE A 143 0.35 -1.23 3.50
N TYR A 144 0.26 -2.55 3.57
CA TYR A 144 1.40 -3.45 3.62
C TYR A 144 1.47 -4.19 2.28
N ILE A 145 2.60 -4.10 1.58
CA ILE A 145 2.83 -4.81 0.32
C ILE A 145 4.08 -5.67 0.35
#